data_AF-A0A533UNM9-F1
#
_entry.id   AF-A0A533UNM9-F1
#
_cell.length_a   1.000
_cell.length_b   1.000
_cell.length_c   1.000
_cell.angle_alpha   90.00
_cell.angle_beta   90.00
_cell.angle_gamma   90.00
#
_symmetry.space_group_name_H-M   'P 1'
#
loop_
_entity.id
_entity.type
_entity.pdbx_description
1 polymer ?
#
loop_
_entity_poly.entity_id
_entity_poly.type
_entity_poly.pdbx_seq_one_letter_code
_entity_poly.pdbx_strand_id
1 'polypeptide(L)'
;MKNQDFLKREDLKNFLVQSGIRIDDYIITAMDVSSEIHSGIKREDNQSPFLETHIWPVTRDVVKHYLTANRNITSVEIVSSILHDVMEDNNRILDLYKTKEYGFEAYLKYRFGNRVYEICMDLKIKPLENFPGDDDQQRQLARFHDYCKGLSSADYDIKVIKLVDRENNMKFINNISKIGGKLVNNKIKRYLREAEDFYLSYSLLEPSMKDLYLKLRESYENLKSLNIT
;
A
#
# COMPACT_ATOMS: atom_id res chain seq x y z
N MET A 1 -23.81 4.90 4.97
CA MET A 1 -22.40 4.74 4.56
C MET A 1 -21.76 3.75 5.53
N LYS A 2 -21.32 2.57 5.09
CA LYS A 2 -20.53 1.68 5.97
C LYS A 2 -19.17 2.33 6.18
N ASN A 3 -18.69 2.32 7.43
CA ASN A 3 -17.46 2.97 7.91
C ASN A 3 -16.32 2.84 6.91
N GLN A 4 -16.08 3.93 6.20
CA GLN A 4 -14.80 4.15 5.57
C GLN A 4 -13.77 4.27 6.69
N ASP A 5 -12.68 3.51 6.58
CA ASP A 5 -11.63 3.48 7.58
C ASP A 5 -10.78 4.74 7.47
N PHE A 6 -11.38 5.87 7.86
CA PHE A 6 -10.79 7.18 7.85
C PHE A 6 -9.99 7.36 9.14
N LEU A 7 -8.69 7.61 9.01
CA LEU A 7 -7.78 7.76 10.13
C LEU A 7 -6.97 9.04 9.95
N LYS A 8 -7.06 10.00 10.88
CA LYS A 8 -6.20 11.19 10.81
C LYS A 8 -4.79 10.87 11.30
N ARG A 9 -3.84 11.71 10.90
CA ARG A 9 -2.44 11.63 11.35
C ARG A 9 -2.32 11.57 12.88
N GLU A 10 -3.08 12.41 13.61
CA GLU A 10 -3.02 12.41 15.08
C GLU A 10 -3.60 11.13 15.69
N ASP A 11 -4.64 10.55 15.08
CA ASP A 11 -5.21 9.28 15.52
C ASP A 11 -4.21 8.12 15.33
N LEU A 12 -3.46 8.14 14.22
CA LEU A 12 -2.34 7.21 14.02
C LEU A 12 -1.27 7.40 15.09
N LYS A 13 -0.86 8.64 15.39
CA LYS A 13 0.13 8.90 16.46
C LYS A 13 -0.35 8.37 17.81
N ASN A 14 -1.59 8.65 18.17
CA ASN A 14 -2.19 8.15 19.40
C ASN A 14 -2.19 6.62 19.45
N PHE A 15 -2.55 5.96 18.34
CA PHE A 15 -2.51 4.51 18.21
C PHE A 15 -1.09 3.94 18.38
N LEU A 16 -0.07 4.55 17.77
CA LEU A 16 1.32 4.11 17.92
C LEU A 16 1.77 4.18 19.38
N VAL A 17 1.51 5.30 20.06
CA VAL A 17 1.85 5.48 21.48
C VAL A 17 1.13 4.45 22.36
N GLN A 18 -0.17 4.24 22.14
CA GLN A 18 -0.97 3.23 22.85
C GLN A 18 -0.46 1.81 22.61
N SER A 19 0.18 1.57 21.47
CA SER A 19 0.80 0.30 21.10
C SER A 19 2.21 0.12 21.66
N GLY A 20 2.68 1.04 22.53
CA GLY A 20 4.02 0.99 23.12
C GLY A 20 5.13 1.47 22.19
N ILE A 21 4.80 2.09 21.05
CA ILE A 21 5.77 2.61 20.10
C ILE A 21 6.11 4.05 20.48
N ARG A 22 7.40 4.31 20.71
CA ARG A 22 7.91 5.67 20.84
C ARG A 22 7.94 6.34 19.48
N ILE A 23 7.24 7.47 19.37
CA ILE A 23 7.32 8.32 18.19
C ILE A 23 8.58 9.18 18.32
N ASP A 24 9.50 9.02 17.37
CA ASP A 24 10.73 9.78 17.25
C ASP A 24 10.73 10.66 15.98
N ASP A 25 11.78 11.45 15.80
CA ASP A 25 11.94 12.33 14.63
C ASP A 25 11.98 11.54 13.33
N TYR A 26 12.35 10.25 13.39
CA TYR A 26 12.42 9.37 12.23
C TYR A 26 11.02 9.07 11.68
N ILE A 27 10.09 8.68 12.56
CA ILE A 27 8.68 8.47 12.22
C ILE A 27 8.02 9.80 11.82
N ILE A 28 8.27 10.90 12.55
CA ILE A 28 7.68 12.21 12.24
C ILE A 28 8.11 12.69 10.86
N THR A 29 9.40 12.59 10.52
CA THR A 29 9.93 12.99 9.21
C THR A 29 9.27 12.18 8.09
N ALA A 30 9.05 10.88 8.28
CA ALA A 30 8.35 10.05 7.30
C ALA A 30 6.90 10.50 7.10
N MET A 31 6.19 10.83 8.19
CA MET A 31 4.84 11.35 8.10
C MET A 31 4.80 12.69 7.34
N ASP A 32 5.77 13.57 7.57
CA ASP A 32 5.86 14.86 6.88
C ASP A 32 6.11 14.69 5.38
N VAL A 33 7.07 13.84 5.00
CA VAL A 33 7.36 13.53 3.59
C VAL A 33 6.14 12.93 2.89
N SER A 34 5.47 11.96 3.52
CA SER A 34 4.25 11.37 2.98
C SER A 34 3.13 12.41 2.82
N SER A 35 2.98 13.29 3.82
CA SER A 35 1.98 14.37 3.78
C SER A 35 2.24 15.37 2.66
N GLU A 36 3.50 15.72 2.43
CA GLU A 36 3.93 16.62 1.36
C GLU A 36 3.65 16.03 -0.02
N ILE A 37 4.08 14.79 -0.26
CA ILE A 37 3.96 14.12 -1.57
C ILE A 37 2.49 13.87 -1.93
N HIS A 38 1.70 13.37 -0.96
CA HIS A 38 0.31 13.01 -1.21
C HIS A 38 -0.69 14.14 -0.90
N SER A 39 -0.21 15.38 -0.71
CA SER A 39 -1.04 16.53 -0.36
C SER A 39 -2.13 16.81 -1.42
N GLY A 40 -3.39 16.71 -1.04
CA GLY A 40 -4.52 16.93 -1.96
C GLY A 40 -4.74 15.81 -2.99
N ILE A 41 -4.03 14.68 -2.88
CA ILE A 41 -4.37 13.48 -3.64
C ILE A 41 -5.67 12.90 -3.08
N LYS A 42 -6.56 12.52 -3.98
CA LYS A 42 -7.83 11.88 -3.65
C LYS A 42 -7.86 10.47 -4.22
N ARG A 43 -8.61 9.60 -3.57
CA ARG A 43 -8.89 8.24 -4.04
C ARG A 43 -9.81 8.25 -5.26
N GLU A 44 -10.17 7.06 -5.70
CA GLU A 44 -10.93 6.77 -6.92
C GLU A 44 -12.34 7.38 -6.96
N ASP A 45 -12.88 7.80 -5.81
CA ASP A 45 -14.14 8.53 -5.71
C ASP A 45 -13.98 10.05 -5.94
N ASN A 46 -12.75 10.54 -6.15
CA ASN A 46 -12.39 11.95 -6.26
C ASN A 46 -12.83 12.82 -5.07
N GLN A 47 -13.07 12.21 -3.91
CA GLN A 47 -13.51 12.88 -2.69
C GLN A 47 -12.63 12.53 -1.50
N SER A 48 -12.35 11.24 -1.32
CA SER A 48 -11.67 10.71 -0.16
C SER A 48 -10.19 11.04 -0.16
N PRO A 49 -9.66 11.71 0.88
CA PRO A 49 -8.24 12.01 1.00
C PRO A 49 -7.38 10.76 1.01
N PHE A 50 -6.30 10.73 0.22
CA PHE A 50 -5.44 9.56 0.09
C PHE A 50 -4.75 9.18 1.41
N LEU A 51 -4.19 10.16 2.12
CA LEU A 51 -3.48 9.93 3.38
C LEU A 51 -4.38 9.27 4.43
N GLU A 52 -5.56 9.83 4.67
CA GLU A 52 -6.46 9.40 5.73
C GLU A 52 -7.23 8.12 5.42
N THR A 53 -7.30 7.72 4.14
CA THR A 53 -8.04 6.51 3.74
C THR A 53 -7.12 5.39 3.24
N HIS A 54 -5.84 5.67 3.06
CA HIS A 54 -4.84 4.72 2.58
C HIS A 54 -3.61 4.67 3.48
N ILE A 55 -2.76 5.70 3.46
CA ILE A 55 -1.43 5.65 4.06
C ILE A 55 -1.48 5.43 5.58
N TRP A 56 -2.29 6.21 6.31
CA TRP A 56 -2.40 6.06 7.76
C TRP A 56 -3.09 4.76 8.17
N PRO A 57 -4.23 4.37 7.55
CA PRO A 57 -4.84 3.07 7.83
C PRO A 57 -3.92 1.87 7.54
N VAL A 58 -3.17 1.88 6.42
CA VAL A 58 -2.21 0.83 6.08
C VAL A 58 -1.12 0.74 7.15
N THR A 59 -0.51 1.87 7.53
CA THR A 59 0.51 1.92 8.59
C THR A 59 -0.02 1.33 9.89
N ARG A 60 -1.23 1.74 10.32
CA ARG A 60 -1.87 1.22 11.53
C ARG A 60 -2.06 -0.30 11.46
N ASP A 61 -2.51 -0.82 10.33
CA ASP A 61 -2.85 -2.24 10.20
C ASP A 61 -1.60 -3.13 10.02
N VAL A 62 -0.51 -2.59 9.46
CA VAL A 62 0.82 -3.20 9.52
C VAL A 62 1.25 -3.36 10.98
N VAL A 63 1.20 -2.30 11.78
CA VAL A 63 1.57 -2.36 13.21
C VAL A 63 0.69 -3.36 13.96
N LYS A 64 -0.64 -3.34 13.76
CA LYS A 64 -1.56 -4.32 14.37
C LYS A 64 -1.18 -5.75 14.02
N HIS A 65 -0.79 -6.01 12.77
CA HIS A 65 -0.35 -7.34 12.35
C HIS A 65 0.89 -7.79 13.13
N TYR A 66 1.92 -6.95 13.22
CA TYR A 66 3.13 -7.30 13.98
C TYR A 66 2.82 -7.63 15.45
N LEU A 67 1.98 -6.81 16.10
CA LEU A 67 1.56 -7.06 17.49
C LEU A 67 0.78 -8.38 17.62
N THR A 68 -0.15 -8.65 16.69
CA THR A 68 -0.98 -9.87 16.70
C THR A 68 -0.14 -11.12 16.42
N ALA A 69 0.84 -11.01 15.53
CA ALA A 69 1.79 -12.07 15.20
C ALA A 69 2.88 -12.27 16.28
N ASN A 70 2.85 -11.48 17.36
CA ASN A 70 3.87 -11.45 18.41
C ASN A 70 5.29 -11.31 17.85
N ARG A 71 5.43 -10.41 16.86
CA ARG A 71 6.71 -10.08 16.24
C ARG A 71 7.16 -8.68 16.65
N ASN A 72 8.46 -8.54 16.83
CA ASN A 72 9.07 -7.24 17.08
C ASN A 72 8.87 -6.35 15.85
N ILE A 73 8.44 -5.12 16.11
CA ILE A 73 8.35 -4.06 15.11
C ILE A 73 9.28 -2.93 15.53
N THR A 74 9.99 -2.36 14.57
CA THR A 74 10.89 -1.22 14.77
C THR A 74 10.38 -0.01 14.02
N SER A 75 11.03 1.14 14.21
CA SER A 75 10.71 2.34 13.44
C SER A 75 10.94 2.13 11.93
N VAL A 76 11.75 1.16 11.49
CA VAL A 76 12.00 0.87 10.07
C VAL A 76 10.75 0.35 9.38
N GLU A 77 10.05 -0.65 9.93
CA GLU A 77 8.83 -1.19 9.33
C GLU A 77 7.70 -0.15 9.32
N ILE A 78 7.61 0.66 10.38
CA ILE A 78 6.62 1.73 10.50
C ILE A 78 6.87 2.80 9.43
N VAL A 79 8.11 3.31 9.34
CA VAL A 79 8.49 4.30 8.33
C VAL A 79 8.29 3.75 6.92
N SER A 80 8.63 2.48 6.68
CA SER A 80 8.42 1.84 5.37
C SER A 80 6.94 1.76 5.01
N SER A 81 6.07 1.45 5.98
CA SER A 81 4.61 1.46 5.75
C SER A 81 4.03 2.87 5.54
N ILE A 82 4.62 3.90 6.14
CA ILE A 82 4.24 5.31 5.88
C ILE A 82 4.66 5.74 4.47
N LEU A 83 5.80 5.25 4.00
CA LEU A 83 6.42 5.66 2.74
C LEU A 83 6.17 4.70 1.57
N HIS A 84 5.37 3.64 1.73
CA HIS A 84 5.30 2.56 0.74
C HIS A 84 4.91 3.00 -0.68
N ASP A 85 4.07 4.03 -0.80
CA ASP A 85 3.57 4.55 -2.08
C ASP A 85 4.27 5.84 -2.56
N VAL A 86 5.27 6.34 -1.82
CA VAL A 86 5.92 7.62 -2.17
C VAL A 86 6.76 7.54 -3.44
N MET A 87 7.00 6.33 -3.97
CA MET A 87 7.74 6.12 -5.21
C MET A 87 6.85 5.97 -6.44
N GLU A 88 5.52 5.91 -6.28
CA GLU A 88 4.57 5.78 -7.39
C GLU A 88 4.12 7.14 -7.97
N ASP A 89 4.10 8.19 -7.15
CA ASP A 89 3.60 9.54 -7.51
C ASP A 89 4.62 10.41 -8.29
N ASN A 90 5.12 9.87 -9.40
CA ASN A 90 6.26 10.41 -10.18
C ASN A 90 6.12 11.90 -10.57
N ASN A 91 4.94 12.39 -10.95
CA ASN A 91 4.81 13.76 -11.46
C ASN A 91 5.02 14.83 -10.38
N ARG A 92 4.58 14.60 -9.14
CA ARG A 92 4.78 15.53 -8.03
C ARG A 92 6.14 15.38 -7.37
N ILE A 93 6.68 14.17 -7.32
CA ILE A 93 8.05 13.91 -6.88
C ILE A 93 9.04 14.70 -7.73
N LEU A 94 8.85 14.70 -9.06
CA LEU A 94 9.67 15.46 -10.00
C LEU A 94 9.59 16.97 -9.76
N ASP A 95 8.42 17.50 -9.40
CA ASP A 95 8.26 18.95 -9.15
C ASP A 95 8.75 19.39 -7.75
N LEU A 96 8.52 18.57 -6.72
CA LEU A 96 8.97 18.84 -5.34
C LEU A 96 10.50 18.76 -5.21
N TYR A 97 11.14 17.79 -5.86
CA TYR A 97 12.54 17.45 -5.64
C TYR A 97 13.47 17.81 -6.80
N LYS A 98 12.99 18.53 -7.83
CA LYS A 98 13.85 19.33 -8.74
C LYS A 98 14.74 20.34 -7.98
N THR A 99 14.43 20.62 -6.72
CA THR A 99 15.17 21.56 -5.85
C THR A 99 16.26 20.91 -5.00
N LYS A 100 16.40 19.57 -4.96
CA LYS A 100 17.52 18.90 -4.29
C LYS A 100 18.47 18.35 -5.35
N GLU A 101 19.70 18.87 -5.40
CA GLU A 101 20.70 18.64 -6.46
C GLU A 101 20.97 17.16 -6.82
N TYR A 102 20.64 16.23 -5.92
CA TYR A 102 20.93 14.80 -6.04
C TYR A 102 19.71 13.89 -6.27
N GLY A 103 18.48 14.43 -6.37
CA GLY A 103 17.27 13.66 -6.71
C GLY A 103 16.57 12.92 -5.55
N PHE A 104 15.32 12.50 -5.75
CA PHE A 104 14.45 11.96 -4.70
C PHE A 104 14.87 10.58 -4.17
N GLU A 105 15.38 9.69 -5.03
CA GLU A 105 15.88 8.38 -4.61
C GLU A 105 17.05 8.50 -3.64
N ALA A 106 18.01 9.38 -3.95
CA ALA A 106 19.14 9.67 -3.06
C ALA A 106 18.69 10.40 -1.79
N TYR A 107 17.64 11.24 -1.86
CA TYR A 107 17.00 11.82 -0.67
C TYR A 107 16.42 10.74 0.25
N LEU A 108 15.68 9.77 -0.29
CA LEU A 108 15.13 8.67 0.51
C LEU A 108 16.24 7.83 1.16
N LYS A 109 17.27 7.44 0.39
CA LYS A 109 18.43 6.71 0.95
C LYS A 109 19.12 7.49 2.06
N TYR A 110 19.36 8.78 1.85
CA TYR A 110 20.06 9.62 2.82
C TYR A 110 19.25 9.82 4.11
N ARG A 111 17.95 10.05 3.99
CA ARG A 111 17.07 10.33 5.14
C ARG A 111 16.60 9.09 5.88
N PHE A 112 16.34 8.01 5.15
CA PHE A 112 15.68 6.81 5.66
C PHE A 112 16.52 5.53 5.57
N GLY A 113 17.76 5.65 5.09
CA GLY A 113 18.68 4.52 4.97
C GLY A 113 18.29 3.57 3.83
N ASN A 114 19.17 2.58 3.60
CA ASN A 114 19.03 1.65 2.48
C ASN A 114 17.81 0.75 2.63
N ARG A 115 17.51 0.26 3.83
CA ARG A 115 16.42 -0.71 4.02
C ARG A 115 15.05 -0.14 3.66
N VAL A 116 14.73 1.07 4.13
CA VAL A 116 13.46 1.73 3.78
C VAL A 116 13.39 1.99 2.28
N TYR A 117 14.49 2.48 1.69
CA TYR A 117 14.56 2.69 0.25
C TYR A 117 14.31 1.39 -0.55
N GLU A 118 14.95 0.29 -0.17
CA GLU A 118 14.77 -1.02 -0.82
C GLU A 118 13.32 -1.49 -0.75
N ILE A 119 12.68 -1.39 0.43
CA ILE A 119 11.26 -1.74 0.60
C ILE A 119 10.36 -0.88 -0.30
N CYS A 120 10.56 0.44 -0.32
CA CYS A 120 9.79 1.34 -1.19
C CYS A 120 9.98 1.01 -2.68
N MET A 121 11.20 0.61 -3.09
CA MET A 121 11.50 0.24 -4.47
C MET A 121 10.89 -1.11 -4.86
N ASP A 122 10.88 -2.09 -3.97
CA ASP A 122 10.27 -3.40 -4.21
C ASP A 122 8.75 -3.31 -4.26
N LEU A 123 8.15 -2.37 -3.52
CA LEU A 123 6.71 -2.14 -3.54
C LEU A 123 6.25 -1.31 -4.75
N LYS A 124 7.13 -0.49 -5.34
CA LYS A 124 6.83 0.37 -6.50
C LYS A 124 6.36 -0.43 -7.71
N ILE A 125 5.21 -0.06 -8.27
CA ILE A 125 4.77 -0.55 -9.58
C ILE A 125 5.62 0.10 -10.69
N LYS A 126 6.32 -0.72 -11.46
CA LYS A 126 7.12 -0.27 -12.61
C LYS A 126 6.23 0.26 -13.74
N PRO A 127 6.70 1.26 -14.53
CA PRO A 127 5.99 1.78 -15.70
C PRO A 127 5.61 0.67 -16.70
N LEU A 128 4.45 0.81 -17.34
CA LEU A 128 3.90 -0.23 -18.22
C LEU A 128 4.75 -0.42 -19.49
N GLU A 129 5.41 0.65 -19.91
CA GLU A 129 6.27 0.73 -21.09
C GLU A 129 7.51 -0.17 -20.97
N ASN A 130 7.87 -0.58 -19.75
CA ASN A 130 9.02 -1.45 -19.49
C ASN A 130 8.72 -2.94 -19.76
N PHE A 131 7.46 -3.30 -20.05
CA PHE A 131 7.02 -4.68 -20.17
C PHE A 131 6.62 -5.05 -21.61
N PRO A 132 6.93 -6.28 -22.05
CA PRO A 132 6.58 -6.74 -23.40
C PRO A 132 5.07 -6.97 -23.55
N GLY A 133 4.57 -6.78 -24.77
CA GLY A 133 3.18 -7.05 -25.15
C GLY A 133 2.71 -6.19 -26.32
N ASP A 134 1.88 -6.77 -27.17
CA ASP A 134 1.31 -6.15 -28.37
C ASP A 134 0.21 -5.11 -28.01
N ASP A 135 -0.39 -5.27 -26.83
CA ASP A 135 -1.40 -4.36 -26.29
C ASP A 135 -1.23 -4.12 -24.77
N ASP A 136 -1.98 -3.16 -24.23
CA ASP A 136 -1.93 -2.79 -22.82
C ASP A 136 -2.34 -3.94 -21.88
N GLN A 137 -3.21 -4.86 -22.31
CA GLN A 137 -3.64 -5.98 -21.47
C GLN A 137 -2.50 -6.98 -21.29
N GLN A 138 -1.81 -7.32 -22.38
CA GLN A 138 -0.64 -8.20 -22.35
C GLN A 138 0.48 -7.59 -21.51
N ARG A 139 0.76 -6.29 -21.67
CA ARG A 139 1.76 -5.58 -20.84
C ARG A 139 1.38 -5.56 -19.37
N GLN A 140 0.10 -5.37 -19.05
CA GLN A 140 -0.39 -5.39 -17.66
C GLN A 140 -0.21 -6.77 -17.03
N LEU A 141 -0.48 -7.84 -17.79
CA LEU A 141 -0.27 -9.21 -17.34
C LEU A 141 1.22 -9.51 -17.13
N ALA A 142 2.08 -9.14 -18.08
CA ALA A 142 3.53 -9.31 -17.95
C ALA A 142 4.09 -8.56 -16.73
N ARG A 143 3.64 -7.32 -16.50
CA ARG A 143 3.99 -6.55 -15.31
C ARG A 143 3.52 -7.21 -14.02
N PHE A 144 2.29 -7.71 -14.00
CA PHE A 144 1.75 -8.40 -12.83
C PHE A 144 2.55 -9.67 -12.50
N HIS A 145 2.95 -10.46 -13.50
CA HIS A 145 3.80 -11.62 -13.31
C HIS A 145 5.20 -11.27 -12.76
N ASP A 146 5.86 -10.25 -13.31
CA ASP A 146 7.16 -9.77 -12.79
C ASP A 146 7.04 -9.33 -11.33
N TYR A 147 5.97 -8.60 -11.01
CA TYR A 147 5.71 -8.12 -9.67
C TYR A 147 5.43 -9.27 -8.69
N CYS A 148 4.61 -10.26 -9.08
CA CYS A 148 4.36 -11.45 -8.27
C CYS A 148 5.65 -12.25 -8.02
N LYS A 149 6.52 -12.36 -9.03
CA LYS A 149 7.81 -13.04 -8.90
C LYS A 149 8.69 -12.35 -7.86
N GLY A 150 8.82 -11.01 -7.92
CA GLY A 150 9.56 -10.25 -6.91
C GLY A 150 9.00 -10.43 -5.51
N LEU A 151 7.67 -10.29 -5.36
CA LEU A 151 6.99 -10.44 -4.07
C LEU A 151 7.08 -11.86 -3.49
N SER A 152 7.10 -12.90 -4.33
CA SER A 152 7.16 -14.29 -3.88
C SER A 152 8.40 -14.62 -3.06
N SER A 153 9.50 -13.90 -3.28
CA SER A 153 10.75 -14.01 -2.53
C SER A 153 10.98 -12.85 -1.56
N ALA A 154 10.01 -11.96 -1.40
CA ALA A 154 10.17 -10.76 -0.60
C ALA A 154 10.21 -11.07 0.90
N ASP A 155 10.93 -10.22 1.62
CA ASP A 155 11.03 -10.29 3.07
C ASP A 155 9.67 -10.08 3.75
N TYR A 156 9.61 -10.47 5.02
CA TYR A 156 8.37 -10.44 5.81
C TYR A 156 7.72 -9.05 5.84
N ASP A 157 8.49 -8.00 6.04
CA ASP A 157 8.04 -6.60 6.08
C ASP A 157 7.39 -6.15 4.77
N ILE A 158 8.04 -6.41 3.63
CA ILE A 158 7.48 -6.12 2.30
C ILE A 158 6.16 -6.87 2.12
N LYS A 159 6.14 -8.16 2.49
CA LYS A 159 4.96 -9.01 2.39
C LYS A 159 3.79 -8.50 3.25
N VAL A 160 4.05 -8.10 4.50
CA VAL A 160 3.03 -7.54 5.40
C VAL A 160 2.46 -6.25 4.81
N ILE A 161 3.33 -5.30 4.43
CA ILE A 161 2.91 -4.01 3.87
C ILE A 161 2.04 -4.26 2.64
N LYS A 162 2.46 -5.14 1.73
CA LYS A 162 1.72 -5.39 0.49
C LYS A 162 0.35 -6.05 0.72
N LEU A 163 0.26 -7.00 1.64
CA LEU A 163 -1.01 -7.66 1.93
C LEU A 163 -1.99 -6.70 2.62
N VAL A 164 -1.50 -5.86 3.53
CA VAL A 164 -2.32 -4.83 4.20
C VAL A 164 -2.76 -3.73 3.22
N ASP A 165 -1.85 -3.26 2.36
CA ASP A 165 -2.16 -2.34 1.24
C ASP A 165 -3.30 -2.93 0.37
N ARG A 166 -3.14 -4.18 -0.09
CA ARG A 166 -4.14 -4.85 -0.91
C ARG A 166 -5.49 -4.96 -0.20
N GLU A 167 -5.50 -5.34 1.07
CA GLU A 167 -6.71 -5.42 1.89
C GLU A 167 -7.42 -4.05 1.96
N ASN A 168 -6.68 -2.98 2.29
CA ASN A 168 -7.21 -1.62 2.35
C ASN A 168 -7.83 -1.20 1.00
N ASN A 169 -7.11 -1.45 -0.09
CA ASN A 169 -7.55 -1.14 -1.44
C ASN A 169 -8.84 -1.87 -1.83
N MET A 170 -8.96 -3.16 -1.48
CA MET A 170 -10.17 -3.93 -1.73
C MET A 170 -11.36 -3.43 -0.91
N LYS A 171 -11.15 -3.13 0.38
CA LYS A 171 -12.18 -2.55 1.25
C LYS A 171 -12.67 -1.19 0.75
N PHE A 172 -11.74 -0.33 0.33
CA PHE A 172 -12.08 0.99 -0.20
C PHE A 172 -12.96 0.88 -1.46
N ILE A 173 -12.53 0.10 -2.45
CA ILE A 173 -13.29 -0.10 -3.69
C ILE A 173 -14.67 -0.72 -3.42
N ASN A 174 -14.76 -1.66 -2.48
CA ASN A 174 -16.05 -2.23 -2.08
C ASN A 174 -17.01 -1.15 -1.54
N ASN A 175 -16.51 -0.22 -0.74
CA ASN A 175 -17.32 0.85 -0.15
C ASN A 175 -17.82 1.87 -1.16
N ILE A 176 -17.03 2.17 -2.20
CA ILE A 176 -17.38 3.14 -3.24
C ILE A 176 -18.04 2.50 -4.48
N SER A 177 -18.25 1.18 -4.47
CA SER A 177 -18.84 0.42 -5.59
C SER A 177 -20.16 1.01 -6.11
N LYS A 178 -20.98 1.54 -5.20
CA LYS A 178 -22.28 2.17 -5.52
C LYS A 178 -22.17 3.53 -6.22
N ILE A 179 -21.01 4.19 -6.14
CA ILE A 179 -20.76 5.48 -6.81
C ILE A 179 -20.51 5.27 -8.31
N GLY A 180 -20.35 4.02 -8.74
CA GLY A 180 -20.73 3.51 -10.07
C GLY A 180 -20.09 4.22 -11.27
N GLY A 181 -18.99 3.67 -11.76
CA GLY A 181 -18.38 4.09 -13.03
C GLY A 181 -17.51 2.99 -13.64
N LYS A 182 -17.23 3.09 -14.94
CA LYS A 182 -16.39 2.12 -15.69
C LYS A 182 -15.05 1.88 -15.00
N LEU A 183 -14.46 2.92 -14.40
CA LEU A 183 -13.18 2.86 -13.69
C LEU A 183 -13.25 1.96 -12.44
N VAL A 184 -14.28 2.14 -11.60
CA VAL A 184 -14.47 1.34 -10.38
C VAL A 184 -14.74 -0.13 -10.74
N ASN A 185 -15.58 -0.38 -11.75
CA ASN A 185 -15.88 -1.74 -12.22
C ASN A 185 -14.64 -2.45 -12.76
N ASN A 186 -13.78 -1.73 -13.51
CA ASN A 186 -12.51 -2.29 -13.99
C ASN A 186 -11.56 -2.63 -12.83
N LYS A 187 -11.51 -1.78 -11.79
CA LYS A 187 -10.71 -2.06 -10.59
C LYS A 187 -11.23 -3.26 -9.81
N ILE A 188 -12.55 -3.40 -9.64
CA ILE A 188 -13.16 -4.58 -9.00
C ILE A 188 -12.72 -5.87 -9.73
N LYS A 189 -12.91 -5.93 -11.06
CA LYS A 189 -12.52 -7.10 -11.86
C LYS A 189 -11.03 -7.43 -11.74
N ARG A 190 -10.19 -6.39 -11.79
CA ARG A 190 -8.74 -6.54 -11.63
C ARG A 190 -8.39 -7.07 -10.24
N TYR A 191 -8.94 -6.49 -9.18
CA TYR A 191 -8.63 -6.91 -7.80
C TYR A 191 -9.10 -8.33 -7.50
N LEU A 192 -10.25 -8.76 -8.03
CA LEU A 192 -10.71 -10.14 -7.91
C LEU A 192 -9.74 -11.11 -8.59
N ARG A 193 -9.34 -10.81 -9.83
CA ARG A 193 -8.37 -11.63 -10.58
C ARG A 193 -7.03 -11.72 -9.86
N GLU A 194 -6.45 -10.58 -9.50
CA GLU A 194 -5.14 -10.55 -8.82
C GLU A 194 -5.19 -11.24 -7.44
N ALA A 195 -6.32 -11.19 -6.74
CA ALA A 195 -6.51 -11.90 -5.48
C ALA A 195 -6.53 -13.42 -5.67
N GLU A 196 -7.26 -13.91 -6.69
CA GLU A 196 -7.33 -15.32 -7.07
C GLU A 196 -5.98 -15.85 -7.56
N ASP A 197 -5.32 -15.09 -8.44
CA ASP A 197 -4.08 -15.49 -9.09
C ASP A 197 -2.88 -15.46 -8.13
N PHE A 198 -2.90 -14.58 -7.12
CA PHE A 198 -1.73 -14.36 -6.28
C PHE A 198 -2.04 -14.12 -4.80
N TYR A 199 -2.72 -13.03 -4.43
CA TYR A 199 -2.66 -12.52 -3.04
C TYR A 199 -3.22 -13.50 -1.99
N LEU A 200 -4.27 -14.26 -2.31
CA LEU A 200 -4.80 -15.27 -1.38
C LEU A 200 -3.76 -16.35 -1.09
N SER A 201 -3.16 -16.94 -2.12
CA SER A 201 -2.10 -17.94 -1.97
C SER A 201 -0.85 -17.35 -1.34
N TYR A 202 -0.47 -16.13 -1.73
CA TYR A 202 0.72 -15.44 -1.23
C TYR A 202 0.69 -15.27 0.29
N SER A 203 -0.47 -14.92 0.86
CA SER A 203 -0.64 -14.82 2.32
C SER A 203 -0.48 -16.16 3.07
N LEU A 204 -0.62 -17.29 2.37
CA LEU A 204 -0.46 -18.64 2.92
C LEU A 204 0.96 -19.18 2.78
N LEU A 205 1.75 -18.70 1.81
CA LEU A 205 3.17 -19.07 1.66
C LEU A 205 3.97 -18.69 2.90
N GLU A 206 5.08 -19.38 3.16
CA GLU A 206 5.93 -19.03 4.30
C GLU A 206 6.66 -17.69 4.08
N PRO A 207 6.82 -16.86 5.14
CA PRO A 207 6.14 -16.95 6.44
C PRO A 207 4.62 -16.76 6.31
N SER A 208 3.84 -17.70 6.84
CA SER A 208 2.37 -17.71 6.72
C SER A 208 1.73 -16.60 7.56
N MET A 209 0.79 -15.85 6.98
CA MET A 209 0.12 -14.70 7.61
C MET A 209 -1.38 -14.94 7.72
N LYS A 210 -1.76 -15.89 8.59
CA LYS A 210 -3.14 -16.41 8.68
C LYS A 210 -4.18 -15.33 8.99
N ASP A 211 -3.85 -14.36 9.84
CA ASP A 211 -4.75 -13.24 10.15
C ASP A 211 -4.98 -12.33 8.94
N LEU A 212 -3.94 -12.04 8.15
CA LEU A 212 -4.06 -11.28 6.91
C LEU A 212 -4.77 -12.07 5.81
N TYR A 213 -4.54 -13.38 5.73
CA TYR A 213 -5.30 -14.26 4.83
C TYR A 213 -6.80 -14.15 5.09
N LEU A 214 -7.24 -14.24 6.35
CA LEU A 214 -8.66 -14.16 6.70
C LEU A 214 -9.27 -12.81 6.28
N LYS A 215 -8.57 -11.70 6.54
CA LYS A 215 -9.03 -10.36 6.16
C LYS A 215 -9.07 -10.14 4.65
N LEU A 216 -8.07 -10.64 3.92
CA LEU A 216 -8.04 -10.60 2.47
C LEU A 216 -9.14 -11.47 1.87
N ARG A 217 -9.37 -12.66 2.43
CA ARG A 217 -10.46 -13.55 1.99
C ARG A 217 -11.81 -12.90 2.19
N GLU A 218 -12.06 -12.29 3.36
CA GLU A 218 -13.29 -11.54 3.61
C GLU A 218 -13.46 -10.39 2.60
N SER A 219 -12.41 -9.62 2.37
CA SER A 219 -12.43 -8.50 1.41
C SER A 219 -12.68 -8.97 -0.03
N TYR A 220 -12.12 -10.12 -0.41
CA TYR A 220 -12.37 -10.79 -1.69
C TYR A 220 -13.83 -11.23 -1.84
N GLU A 221 -14.39 -11.95 -0.87
CA GLU A 221 -15.78 -12.42 -0.95
C GLU A 221 -16.77 -11.24 -0.99
N ASN A 222 -16.50 -10.18 -0.21
CA ASN A 222 -17.28 -8.94 -0.26
C ASN A 222 -17.25 -8.32 -1.67
N LEU A 223 -16.09 -8.16 -2.29
CA LEU A 223 -15.99 -7.64 -3.65
C LEU A 223 -16.64 -8.58 -4.68
N LYS A 224 -16.51 -9.89 -4.50
CA LYS A 224 -17.08 -10.89 -5.42
C LYS A 224 -18.60 -10.80 -5.44
N SER A 225 -19.22 -10.58 -4.28
CA SER A 225 -20.67 -10.41 -4.16
C SER A 225 -21.22 -9.24 -5.00
N LEU A 226 -20.40 -8.20 -5.23
CA LEU A 226 -20.78 -7.05 -6.06
C LEU A 226 -20.77 -7.35 -7.57
N ASN A 227 -20.02 -8.37 -8.00
CA ASN A 227 -19.84 -8.72 -9.41
C ASN A 227 -20.83 -9.80 -9.89
N ILE A 228 -21.69 -10.31 -8.98
CA ILE A 228 -22.74 -11.30 -9.24
C ILE A 228 -24.11 -10.61 -9.47
N THR A 229 -24.16 -9.27 -9.40
CA THR A 229 -25.37 -8.46 -9.68
C THR A 229 -25.24 -7.73 -11.00
#